data_AF-A0A1C3EPN7-F1
#
_entry.id   AF-A0A1C3EPN7-F1
#
_cell.length_a   1.000
_cell.length_b   1.000
_cell.length_c   1.000
_cell.angle_alpha   90.00
_cell.angle_beta   90.00
_cell.angle_gamma   90.00
#
_symmetry.space_group_name_H-M   'P 1'
#
loop_
_entity.id
_entity.type
_entity.pdbx_description
1 polymer ?
#
loop_
_entity_poly.entity_id
_entity_poly.type
_entity_poly.pdbx_seq_one_letter_code
_entity_poly.pdbx_strand_id
1 'polypeptide(L)'
;MPDSDYIKRMDEYRKAFECANTVLTFRLVAMKSGKPGICKLKDLITASLELAGVCHHYDDILRHYELLIWLHHQIALYHRLDEAGPGLQMICRVEARQIADKIKDLEPILNESHIAPFIELLEPEREYELKP
;
A
#
# COMPACT_ATOMS: atom_id res chain seq x y z
N MET A 1 -0.86 27.09 -22.41
CA MET A 1 -1.91 26.97 -21.37
C MET A 1 -2.30 25.50 -21.32
N PRO A 2 -2.41 24.87 -20.14
CA PRO A 2 -2.89 23.50 -20.07
C PRO A 2 -4.29 23.42 -20.64
N ASP A 3 -4.54 22.39 -21.44
CA ASP A 3 -5.81 22.17 -22.13
C ASP A 3 -6.95 22.00 -21.11
N SER A 4 -8.15 22.47 -21.42
CA SER A 4 -9.29 22.44 -20.48
C SER A 4 -9.58 21.02 -19.97
N ASP A 5 -9.33 20.02 -20.82
CA ASP A 5 -9.52 18.60 -20.49
C ASP A 5 -8.46 18.07 -19.52
N TYR A 6 -7.22 18.57 -19.61
CA TYR A 6 -6.16 18.23 -18.67
C TYR A 6 -6.48 18.75 -17.26
N ILE A 7 -6.95 20.00 -17.16
CA ILE A 7 -7.35 20.60 -15.87
C ILE A 7 -8.48 19.79 -15.24
N LYS A 8 -9.49 19.41 -16.05
CA LYS A 8 -10.60 18.60 -15.59
C LYS A 8 -10.16 17.21 -15.10
N ARG A 9 -9.30 16.51 -15.86
CA ARG A 9 -8.74 15.20 -15.46
C ARG A 9 -7.95 15.30 -14.14
N MET A 10 -7.18 16.36 -13.95
CA MET A 10 -6.43 16.59 -12.70
C MET A 10 -7.35 16.86 -11.49
N ASP A 11 -8.44 17.60 -11.69
CA ASP A 11 -9.44 17.83 -10.64
C ASP A 11 -10.21 16.54 -10.28
N GLU A 12 -10.55 15.72 -11.28
CA GLU A 12 -11.16 14.39 -11.08
C GLU A 12 -10.22 13.44 -10.33
N TYR A 13 -8.94 13.41 -10.73
CA TYR A 13 -7.91 12.66 -10.02
C TYR A 13 -7.82 13.10 -8.55
N ARG A 14 -7.68 14.41 -8.29
CA ARG A 14 -7.55 14.94 -6.92
C ARG A 14 -8.73 14.52 -6.05
N LYS A 15 -9.96 14.66 -6.54
CA LYS A 15 -11.17 14.29 -5.79
C LYS A 15 -11.24 12.79 -5.52
N ALA A 16 -10.96 11.96 -6.52
CA ALA A 16 -10.96 10.51 -6.36
C ALA A 16 -9.89 10.05 -5.36
N PHE A 17 -8.69 10.64 -5.45
CA PHE A 17 -7.58 10.36 -4.55
C PHE A 17 -7.90 10.78 -3.11
N GLU A 18 -8.39 12.00 -2.89
CA GLU A 18 -8.78 12.50 -1.57
C GLU A 18 -9.85 11.63 -0.91
N CYS A 19 -10.84 11.18 -1.69
CA CYS A 19 -11.90 10.29 -1.20
C CYS A 19 -11.33 8.94 -0.76
N ALA A 20 -10.57 8.26 -1.61
CA ALA A 20 -9.98 6.96 -1.29
C ALA A 20 -8.95 7.05 -0.15
N ASN A 21 -8.13 8.11 -0.12
CA ASN A 21 -7.14 8.34 0.93
C ASN A 21 -7.79 8.61 2.29
N THR A 22 -8.94 9.31 2.29
CA THR A 22 -9.74 9.53 3.49
C THR A 22 -10.26 8.20 4.05
N VAL A 23 -10.78 7.32 3.20
CA VAL A 23 -11.23 5.97 3.60
C VAL A 23 -10.06 5.18 4.20
N LEU A 24 -8.91 5.13 3.53
CA LEU A 24 -7.71 4.45 4.04
C LEU A 24 -7.26 5.02 5.40
N THR A 25 -7.26 6.35 5.54
CA THR A 25 -6.90 7.02 6.79
C THR A 25 -7.83 6.63 7.93
N PHE A 26 -9.14 6.59 7.68
CA PHE A 26 -10.12 6.12 8.68
C PHE A 26 -9.87 4.67 9.11
N ARG A 27 -9.53 3.79 8.15
CA ARG A 27 -9.17 2.39 8.46
C ARG A 27 -7.90 2.29 9.31
N LEU A 28 -6.86 3.06 8.96
CA LEU A 28 -5.63 3.14 9.74
C LEU A 28 -5.86 3.63 11.18
N VAL A 29 -6.64 4.69 11.35
CA VAL A 29 -6.98 5.22 12.69
C VAL A 29 -7.79 4.19 13.48
N ALA A 30 -8.75 3.52 12.85
CA ALA A 30 -9.54 2.47 13.49
C ALA A 30 -8.66 1.31 13.98
N MET A 31 -7.68 0.86 13.18
CA MET A 31 -6.73 -0.17 13.61
C MET A 31 -5.82 0.32 14.75
N LYS A 32 -5.26 1.53 14.67
CA LYS A 32 -4.39 2.09 15.72
C LYS A 32 -5.11 2.26 17.06
N SER A 33 -6.39 2.64 17.03
CA SER A 33 -7.19 2.83 18.24
C SER A 33 -7.59 1.52 18.93
N GLY A 34 -7.23 0.36 18.37
CA GLY A 34 -7.46 -0.95 18.97
C GLY A 34 -8.93 -1.30 19.19
N LYS A 35 -9.87 -0.55 18.57
CA LYS A 35 -11.30 -0.77 18.73
C LYS A 35 -11.66 -2.13 18.12
N PRO A 36 -11.92 -3.17 18.94
CA PRO A 36 -12.18 -4.51 18.43
C PRO A 36 -13.42 -4.48 17.55
N GLY A 37 -13.30 -4.96 16.30
CA GLY A 37 -14.43 -5.12 15.38
C GLY A 37 -14.69 -4.00 14.37
N ILE A 38 -13.97 -2.86 14.40
CA ILE A 38 -14.22 -1.74 13.46
C ILE A 38 -13.41 -1.82 12.16
N CYS A 39 -12.22 -2.43 12.19
CA CYS A 39 -11.38 -2.59 11.01
C CYS A 39 -10.59 -3.90 11.09
N LYS A 40 -10.82 -4.80 10.14
CA LYS A 40 -10.00 -6.00 9.94
C LYS A 40 -8.85 -5.67 9.00
N LEU A 41 -7.75 -6.43 9.05
CA LEU A 41 -6.63 -6.31 8.10
C LEU A 41 -7.12 -6.29 6.64
N LYS A 42 -8.15 -7.09 6.32
CA LYS A 42 -8.78 -7.10 5.00
C LYS A 42 -9.36 -5.74 4.58
N ASP A 43 -9.94 -4.98 5.50
CA ASP A 43 -10.53 -3.68 5.20
C ASP A 43 -9.43 -2.65 4.90
N LEU A 44 -8.29 -2.76 5.57
CA LEU A 44 -7.10 -1.96 5.26
C LEU A 44 -6.58 -2.30 3.86
N ILE A 45 -6.35 -3.60 3.58
CA ILE A 45 -5.87 -4.08 2.28
C ILE A 45 -6.78 -3.58 1.15
N THR A 46 -8.10 -3.72 1.33
CA THR A 46 -9.08 -3.27 0.34
C THR A 46 -8.98 -1.76 0.10
N ALA A 47 -8.99 -0.95 1.15
CA ALA A 47 -8.89 0.50 1.02
C ALA A 47 -7.57 0.97 0.38
N SER A 48 -6.46 0.27 0.68
CA SER A 48 -5.17 0.55 0.05
C SER A 48 -5.15 0.18 -1.44
N LEU A 49 -5.73 -0.95 -1.81
CA LEU A 49 -5.85 -1.36 -3.22
C LEU A 49 -6.79 -0.44 -4.01
N GLU A 50 -7.86 0.07 -3.39
CA GLU A 50 -8.74 1.08 -3.99
C GLU A 50 -7.98 2.38 -4.28
N LEU A 51 -7.21 2.89 -3.32
CA LEU A 51 -6.38 4.08 -3.52
C LEU A 51 -5.29 3.86 -4.58
N ALA A 52 -4.65 2.69 -4.57
CA ALA A 52 -3.69 2.31 -5.60
C ALA A 52 -4.37 2.23 -6.98
N GLY A 53 -5.59 1.70 -7.07
CA GLY A 53 -6.39 1.65 -8.29
C GLY A 53 -6.72 3.03 -8.85
N VAL A 54 -6.99 4.01 -7.99
CA VAL A 54 -7.14 5.42 -8.41
C VAL A 54 -5.85 5.92 -9.06
N CYS A 55 -4.68 5.71 -8.44
CA CYS A 55 -3.40 6.15 -9.00
C CYS A 55 -3.14 5.51 -10.37
N HIS A 56 -3.41 4.20 -10.50
CA HIS A 56 -3.29 3.50 -11.77
C HIS A 56 -4.23 4.04 -12.85
N HIS A 57 -5.50 4.32 -12.51
CA HIS A 57 -6.49 4.84 -13.46
C HIS A 57 -6.12 6.21 -14.07
N TYR A 58 -5.40 7.04 -13.30
CA TYR A 58 -4.94 8.37 -13.71
C TYR A 58 -3.45 8.41 -14.11
N ASP A 59 -2.84 7.25 -14.38
CA ASP A 59 -1.45 7.10 -14.85
C ASP A 59 -0.38 7.61 -13.86
N ASP A 60 -0.70 7.73 -12.58
CA ASP A 60 0.26 8.03 -11.50
C ASP A 60 0.97 6.74 -11.06
N ILE A 61 1.82 6.21 -11.95
CA ILE A 61 2.49 4.93 -11.81
C ILE A 61 3.43 4.89 -10.58
N LEU A 62 4.12 5.99 -10.31
CA LEU A 62 5.01 6.09 -9.14
C LEU A 62 4.22 5.93 -7.85
N ARG A 63 3.13 6.70 -7.69
CA ARG A 63 2.32 6.62 -6.47
C ARG A 63 1.60 5.29 -6.34
N HIS A 64 1.15 4.71 -7.46
CA HIS A 64 0.60 3.37 -7.48
C HIS A 64 1.61 2.35 -6.91
N TYR A 65 2.85 2.40 -7.38
CA TYR A 65 3.93 1.53 -6.91
C TYR A 65 4.27 1.74 -5.44
N GLU A 66 4.41 2.99 -5.00
CA GLU A 66 4.68 3.33 -3.60
C GLU A 66 3.59 2.79 -2.67
N LEU A 67 2.31 2.92 -3.05
CA LEU A 67 1.20 2.38 -2.26
C LEU A 67 1.24 0.86 -2.16
N LEU A 68 1.63 0.15 -3.22
CA LEU A 68 1.76 -1.31 -3.19
C LEU A 68 2.91 -1.76 -2.30
N ILE A 69 4.07 -1.10 -2.36
CA ILE A 69 5.19 -1.37 -1.44
C ILE A 69 4.77 -1.12 0.01
N TRP A 70 4.16 0.03 0.28
CA TRP A 70 3.71 0.37 1.62
C TRP A 70 2.74 -0.69 2.14
N LEU A 71 1.77 -1.11 1.33
CA LEU A 71 0.82 -2.14 1.71
C LEU A 71 1.49 -3.50 1.96
N HIS A 72 2.40 -3.91 1.08
CA HIS A 72 3.19 -5.13 1.27
C HIS A 72 3.95 -5.10 2.61
N HIS A 73 4.57 -3.97 2.94
CA HIS A 73 5.27 -3.78 4.20
C HIS A 73 4.31 -3.86 5.41
N GLN A 74 3.14 -3.21 5.35
CA GLN A 74 2.15 -3.31 6.42
C GLN A 74 1.71 -4.76 6.65
N ILE A 75 1.41 -5.52 5.60
CA ILE A 75 1.00 -6.93 5.74
C ILE A 75 2.12 -7.77 6.34
N ALA A 76 3.38 -7.52 5.97
CA ALA A 76 4.53 -8.19 6.55
C ALA A 76 4.70 -7.88 8.05
N LEU A 77 4.45 -6.64 8.48
CA LEU A 77 4.43 -6.28 9.90
C LEU A 77 3.30 -7.00 10.64
N TYR A 78 2.09 -7.06 10.06
CA TYR A 78 0.96 -7.81 10.63
C TYR A 78 1.23 -9.32 10.71
N HIS A 79 1.99 -9.88 9.77
CA HIS A 79 2.42 -11.29 9.80
C HIS A 79 3.31 -11.61 11.01
N ARG A 80 4.15 -10.65 11.44
CA ARG A 80 5.13 -10.79 12.53
C ARG A 80 4.58 -10.48 13.93
N LEU A 81 3.30 -10.11 14.05
CA LEU A 81 2.70 -9.92 15.37
C LEU A 81 2.58 -11.26 16.09
N ASP A 82 3.22 -11.40 17.25
CA ASP A 82 3.32 -12.64 18.04
C ASP A 82 1.96 -13.26 18.43
N GLU A 83 0.88 -12.46 18.41
CA GLU A 83 -0.48 -12.90 18.71
C GLU A 83 -1.26 -13.42 17.49
N ALA A 84 -0.67 -13.38 16.29
CA ALA A 84 -1.31 -13.83 15.07
C ALA A 84 -1.33 -15.36 15.00
N GLY A 85 -2.52 -15.96 15.19
CA GLY A 85 -2.70 -17.41 15.01
C GLY A 85 -2.38 -17.89 13.58
N PRO A 86 -2.14 -19.20 13.36
CA PRO A 86 -1.68 -19.75 12.08
C PRO A 86 -2.53 -19.39 10.86
N GLY A 87 -3.85 -19.26 11.04
CA GLY A 87 -4.77 -18.86 9.96
C GLY A 87 -4.55 -17.42 9.48
N LEU A 88 -4.30 -16.48 10.41
CA LEU A 88 -4.02 -15.09 10.05
C LEU A 88 -2.66 -14.98 9.37
N GLN A 89 -1.66 -15.71 9.85
CA GLN A 89 -0.34 -15.76 9.22
C GLN A 89 -0.41 -16.26 7.78
N MET A 90 -1.22 -17.30 7.50
CA MET A 90 -1.44 -17.79 6.14
C MET A 90 -2.08 -16.72 5.25
N ILE A 91 -3.12 -16.04 5.73
CA ILE A 91 -3.77 -14.94 5.00
C ILE A 91 -2.76 -13.84 4.66
N CYS A 92 -1.97 -13.38 5.64
CA CYS A 92 -0.95 -12.37 5.39
C CYS A 92 0.07 -12.81 4.33
N ARG A 93 0.51 -14.08 4.35
CA ARG A 93 1.44 -14.60 3.33
C ARG A 93 0.84 -14.59 1.92
N VAL A 94 -0.42 -15.00 1.79
CA VAL A 94 -1.12 -15.01 0.48
C VAL A 94 -1.28 -13.59 -0.05
N GLU A 95 -1.77 -12.67 0.78
CA GLU A 95 -1.98 -11.27 0.39
C GLU A 95 -0.65 -10.57 0.06
N ALA A 96 0.39 -10.75 0.90
CA ALA A 96 1.72 -10.22 0.62
C ALA A 96 2.26 -10.76 -0.71
N ARG A 97 2.07 -12.06 -1.00
CA ARG A 97 2.53 -12.63 -2.27
C ARG A 97 1.82 -12.01 -3.47
N GLN A 98 0.48 -11.85 -3.40
CA GLN A 98 -0.30 -11.23 -4.47
C GLN A 98 0.16 -9.79 -4.74
N ILE A 99 0.50 -9.02 -3.70
CA ILE A 99 1.00 -7.66 -3.87
C ILE A 99 2.43 -7.67 -4.42
N ALA A 100 3.29 -8.58 -3.95
CA ALA A 100 4.65 -8.72 -4.47
C ALA A 100 4.66 -9.06 -5.98
N ASP A 101 3.71 -9.87 -6.45
CA ASP A 101 3.58 -10.17 -7.88
C ASP A 101 3.14 -8.90 -8.66
N LYS A 102 2.22 -8.08 -8.14
CA LYS A 102 1.87 -6.77 -8.74
C LYS A 102 3.03 -5.78 -8.79
N ILE A 103 3.87 -5.76 -7.75
CA ILE A 103 5.07 -4.89 -7.70
C ILE A 103 6.03 -5.28 -8.83
N LYS A 104 6.29 -6.59 -9.01
CA LYS A 104 7.17 -7.10 -10.07
C LYS A 104 6.68 -6.74 -11.47
N ASP A 105 5.38 -6.72 -11.69
CA ASP A 105 4.81 -6.33 -12.99
C ASP A 105 5.06 -4.84 -13.31
N LEU A 106 5.31 -3.99 -12.30
CA LEU A 106 5.57 -2.56 -12.45
C LEU A 106 7.07 -2.22 -12.51
N GLU A 107 7.96 -3.07 -11.98
CA GLU A 107 9.41 -2.84 -11.99
C GLU A 107 9.99 -2.54 -13.39
N PRO A 108 9.59 -3.23 -14.48
CA PRO A 108 10.06 -2.89 -15.82
C PRO A 108 9.69 -1.46 -16.23
N ILE A 109 8.46 -1.04 -15.94
CA ILE A 109 7.93 0.29 -16.32
C ILE A 109 8.70 1.40 -15.59
N LEU A 110 9.02 1.20 -14.32
CA LEU A 110 9.77 2.16 -13.50
C LEU A 110 11.24 2.25 -13.92
N ASN A 111 11.84 1.10 -14.22
CA ASN A 111 13.23 1.03 -14.71
C ASN A 111 13.39 1.74 -16.06
N GLU A 112 12.42 1.59 -16.97
CA GLU A 112 12.38 2.32 -18.25
C GLU A 112 12.13 3.83 -18.05
N SER A 113 11.37 4.20 -17.02
CA SER A 113 11.02 5.60 -16.74
C SER A 113 12.06 6.35 -15.91
N HIS A 114 13.16 5.70 -15.49
CA HIS A 114 14.16 6.25 -14.55
C HIS A 114 13.57 6.79 -13.24
N ILE A 115 12.44 6.24 -12.79
CA ILE A 115 11.76 6.70 -11.60
C ILE A 115 12.29 5.92 -10.40
N ALA A 116 13.02 6.58 -9.50
CA ALA A 116 13.43 6.00 -8.23
C ALA A 116 12.24 6.00 -7.26
N PRO A 117 11.87 4.85 -6.65
CA PRO A 117 10.79 4.81 -5.67
C PRO A 117 11.16 5.58 -4.41
N PHE A 118 10.27 6.46 -3.91
CA PHE A 118 10.46 7.14 -2.64
C PHE A 118 9.72 6.39 -1.52
N ILE A 119 10.27 5.25 -1.11
CA ILE A 119 9.95 4.69 0.21
C ILE A 119 11.27 4.36 0.89
N GLU A 120 11.57 5.09 1.96
CA GLU A 120 12.35 4.56 3.07
C GLU A 120 11.68 3.24 3.47
N LEU A 121 12.19 2.13 2.92
CA LEU A 121 11.98 0.83 3.52
C LEU A 121 12.41 1.03 4.97
N LEU A 122 11.46 0.96 5.91
CA LEU A 122 11.81 0.72 7.30
C LEU A 122 12.60 -0.57 7.25
N GLU A 123 13.94 -0.46 7.25
CA GLU A 123 14.80 -1.63 7.30
C GLU A 123 14.31 -2.39 8.52
N PRO A 124 13.93 -3.68 8.39
CA PRO A 124 13.67 -4.47 9.57
C PRO A 124 14.92 -4.33 10.42
N GLU A 125 14.77 -3.84 11.67
CA GLU A 125 15.88 -3.74 12.60
C GLU A 125 16.65 -5.04 12.48
N ARG A 126 17.89 -4.96 11.95
CA ARG A 126 18.72 -6.14 11.80
C ARG A 126 18.81 -6.72 13.21
N GLU A 127 18.28 -7.92 13.39
CA GLU A 127 18.54 -8.71 14.58
C GLU A 127 20.05 -8.64 14.79
N TYR A 128 20.45 -7.94 15.85
CA TYR A 128 21.84 -7.91 16.24
C TYR A 128 22.23 -9.36 16.43
N GLU A 129 23.14 -9.81 15.55
CA GLU A 129 23.74 -11.13 15.56
C GLU A 129 24.01 -11.54 17.01
N LEU A 130 23.25 -12.51 17.52
CA LEU A 130 23.66 -13.29 18.67
C LEU A 130 24.91 -14.05 18.21
N LYS A 131 26.06 -13.39 18.36
CA LYS A 131 27.34 -14.08 18.28
C LYS A 131 27.45 -15.03 19.49
N PRO A 132 28.02 -16.22 19.26
CA PRO A 132 28.06 -17.32 20.22
C PRO A 132 28.80 -16.98 21.52
#